data_AF-A0A8H7E320-F1
#
_entry.id   AF-A0A8H7E320-F1
#
_cell.length_a   1.000
_cell.length_b   1.000
_cell.length_c   1.000
_cell.angle_alpha   90.00
_cell.angle_beta   90.00
_cell.angle_gamma   90.00
#
_symmetry.space_group_name_H-M   'P 1'
#
loop_
_entity.id
_entity.type
_entity.pdbx_description
1 polymer ?
#
loop_
_entity_poly.entity_id
_entity_poly.type
_entity_poly.pdbx_seq_one_letter_code
_entity_poly.pdbx_strand_id
1 'polypeptide(L)'
;MSERQFKLVGVIEKSVNRQRTQRKLWKRKRTLVGKCDETGRLYEADIYLAVRRKGSCTIYTKFLGPSWPPRGDDVYPVPIIMTAESLRQASRKSDD
;
A
#
# COMPACT_ATOMS: atom_id res chain seq x y z
N MET A 1 27.55 -34.55 9.44
CA MET A 1 26.28 -34.08 8.83
C MET A 1 26.51 -33.83 7.34
N SER A 2 25.59 -34.26 6.48
CA SER A 2 25.75 -34.24 5.02
C SER A 2 25.39 -32.88 4.40
N GLU A 3 26.10 -32.47 3.36
CA GLU A 3 25.89 -31.24 2.57
C GLU A 3 24.45 -31.09 2.03
N ARG A 4 23.75 -32.22 1.82
CA ARG A 4 22.35 -32.25 1.40
C ARG A 4 21.39 -31.76 2.49
N GLN A 5 21.72 -31.97 3.76
CA GLN A 5 20.90 -31.50 4.89
C GLN A 5 20.98 -29.96 5.03
N PHE A 6 22.16 -29.36 4.81
CA PHE A 6 22.31 -27.90 4.84
C PHE A 6 21.50 -27.19 3.74
N LYS A 7 21.49 -27.73 2.52
CA LYS A 7 20.70 -27.17 1.42
C LYS A 7 19.20 -27.23 1.70
N LEU A 8 18.71 -28.31 2.31
CA LEU A 8 17.29 -28.46 2.64
C LEU A 8 16.85 -27.47 3.71
N VAL A 9 17.65 -27.28 4.77
CA VAL A 9 17.38 -26.31 5.84
C VAL A 9 17.33 -24.88 5.29
N GLY A 10 18.28 -24.49 4.43
CA GLY A 10 18.30 -23.16 3.82
C GLY A 10 17.10 -22.88 2.89
N VAL A 11 16.52 -23.91 2.25
CA VAL A 11 15.31 -23.76 1.42
C VAL A 11 14.06 -23.61 2.30
N ILE A 12 13.98 -24.36 3.39
CA ILE A 12 12.87 -24.29 4.35
C ILE A 12 12.87 -22.92 5.07
N GLU A 13 14.02 -22.42 5.49
CA GLU A 13 14.12 -21.09 6.12
C GLU A 13 13.66 -19.97 5.18
N LYS A 14 14.04 -20.03 3.90
CA LYS A 14 13.61 -19.06 2.88
C LYS A 14 12.09 -19.11 2.65
N SER A 15 11.49 -20.31 2.64
CA SER A 15 10.04 -20.47 2.42
C SER A 15 9.24 -19.97 3.63
N VAL A 16 9.66 -20.30 4.85
CA VAL A 16 9.05 -19.82 6.10
C VAL A 16 9.17 -18.30 6.22
N ASN A 17 10.33 -17.73 5.89
CA ASN A 17 10.51 -16.27 5.92
C ASN A 17 9.61 -15.57 4.88
N ARG A 18 9.48 -16.14 3.67
CA ARG A 18 8.57 -15.63 2.64
C ARG A 18 7.11 -15.61 3.12
N GLN A 19 6.64 -16.69 3.75
CA GLN A 19 5.30 -16.76 4.32
C GLN A 19 5.10 -15.72 5.43
N ARG A 20 6.08 -15.55 6.33
CA ARG A 20 6.05 -14.51 7.39
C ARG A 20 5.97 -13.11 6.79
N THR A 21 6.78 -12.78 5.79
CA THR A 21 6.74 -11.49 5.09
C THR A 21 5.38 -11.24 4.45
N GLN A 22 4.79 -12.26 3.81
CA GLN A 22 3.47 -12.14 3.19
C GLN A 22 2.38 -11.90 4.23
N ARG A 23 2.39 -12.62 5.36
CA ARG A 23 1.45 -12.40 6.47
C ARG A 23 1.58 -10.99 7.06
N LYS A 24 2.80 -10.50 7.25
CA LYS A 24 3.06 -9.11 7.71
C LYS A 24 2.52 -8.09 6.71
N LEU A 25 2.72 -8.31 5.42
CA LEU A 25 2.19 -7.45 4.36
C LEU A 25 0.66 -7.41 4.39
N TRP A 26 -0.01 -8.56 4.50
CA TRP A 26 -1.47 -8.62 4.60
C TRP A 26 -2.01 -7.86 5.81
N LYS A 27 -1.38 -8.03 6.98
CA LYS A 27 -1.75 -7.27 8.19
C LYS A 27 -1.63 -5.76 7.96
N ARG A 28 -0.50 -5.29 7.42
CA ARG A 28 -0.28 -3.86 7.15
C ARG A 28 -1.23 -3.31 6.09
N LYS A 29 -1.48 -4.07 5.03
CA LYS A 29 -2.44 -3.71 3.99
C LYS A 29 -3.85 -3.54 4.57
N ARG A 30 -4.28 -4.45 5.46
CA ARG A 30 -5.57 -4.33 6.15
C ARG A 30 -5.65 -3.08 7.00
N THR A 31 -4.61 -2.77 7.77
CA THR A 31 -4.55 -1.53 8.57
C THR A 31 -4.60 -0.29 7.69
N LEU A 32 -3.85 -0.28 6.58
CA LEU A 32 -3.80 0.86 5.65
C LEU A 32 -5.17 1.12 5.01
N VAL A 33 -5.84 0.07 4.53
CA VAL A 33 -7.20 0.16 3.99
C VAL A 33 -8.19 0.65 5.06
N GLY A 34 -8.07 0.16 6.29
CA GLY A 34 -8.90 0.63 7.40
C GLY A 34 -8.76 2.14 7.65
N LYS A 35 -7.52 2.66 7.57
CA LYS A 35 -7.25 4.10 7.68
C LYS A 35 -7.82 4.89 6.51
N CYS A 36 -7.69 4.39 5.28
CA CYS A 36 -8.33 5.01 4.12
C CYS A 36 -9.85 5.07 4.27
N ASP A 37 -10.50 4.01 4.76
CA ASP A 37 -11.94 4.04 4.99
C ASP A 37 -12.31 5.07 6.05
N GLU A 38 -11.64 5.06 7.21
CA GLU A 38 -11.82 6.02 8.29
C GLU A 38 -11.71 7.47 7.79
N THR A 39 -10.60 7.82 7.12
CA THR A 39 -10.39 9.16 6.56
C THR A 39 -11.47 9.54 5.57
N GLY A 40 -11.84 8.65 4.65
CA GLY A 40 -12.90 8.94 3.69
C GLY A 40 -14.28 9.13 4.34
N ARG A 41 -14.54 8.54 5.52
CA ARG A 41 -15.79 8.83 6.27
C ARG A 41 -15.71 10.16 7.00
N LEU A 42 -14.58 10.43 7.65
CA LEU A 42 -14.41 11.61 8.50
C LEU A 42 -14.41 12.92 7.71
N TYR A 43 -13.87 12.90 6.49
CA TYR A 43 -13.68 14.10 5.68
C TYR A 43 -14.46 14.08 4.37
N GLU A 44 -15.37 13.11 4.19
CA GLU A 44 -16.15 12.93 2.94
C GLU A 44 -15.25 12.91 1.68
N ALA A 45 -14.03 12.40 1.84
CA ALA A 45 -13.01 12.43 0.81
C ALA A 45 -13.06 11.18 -0.06
N ASP A 46 -12.89 11.36 -1.37
CA ASP A 46 -12.60 10.28 -2.29
C ASP A 46 -11.16 9.80 -2.09
N ILE A 47 -11.01 8.52 -1.74
CA ILE A 47 -9.69 7.94 -1.44
C ILE A 47 -9.34 6.80 -2.39
N TYR A 48 -8.11 6.86 -2.87
CA TYR A 48 -7.53 5.88 -3.78
C TYR A 48 -6.18 5.39 -3.27
N LEU A 49 -6.02 4.07 -3.24
CA LEU A 49 -4.80 3.43 -2.77
C LEU A 49 -4.38 2.33 -3.74
N ALA A 50 -3.24 2.52 -4.40
CA ALA A 50 -2.59 1.50 -5.22
C ALA A 50 -1.38 0.91 -4.49
N VAL A 51 -1.35 -0.41 -4.31
CA VAL A 51 -0.21 -1.13 -3.74
C VAL A 51 0.35 -2.08 -4.79
N ARG A 52 1.54 -1.76 -5.32
CA ARG A 52 2.26 -2.58 -6.29
C ARG A 52 3.43 -3.32 -5.63
N ARG A 53 3.53 -4.64 -5.86
CA ARG A 53 4.66 -5.47 -5.40
C ARG A 53 4.88 -6.65 -6.33
N LYS A 54 6.12 -6.82 -6.80
CA LYS A 54 6.54 -7.98 -7.63
C LYS A 54 5.57 -8.30 -8.78
N GLY A 55 5.18 -7.28 -9.54
CA GLY A 55 4.25 -7.42 -10.67
C GLY A 55 2.77 -7.50 -10.32
N SER A 56 2.40 -7.69 -9.05
CA SER A 56 1.00 -7.63 -8.60
C SER A 56 0.62 -6.20 -8.19
N CYS A 57 -0.57 -5.76 -8.58
CA CYS A 57 -1.18 -4.51 -8.15
C CYS A 57 -2.50 -4.80 -7.43
N THR A 58 -2.67 -4.30 -6.21
CA THR A 58 -4.01 -4.20 -5.58
C THR A 58 -4.42 -2.74 -5.52
N ILE A 59 -5.64 -2.47 -5.96
CA ILE A 59 -6.25 -1.15 -5.87
C ILE A 59 -7.37 -1.23 -4.83
N TYR A 60 -7.37 -0.29 -3.90
CA TYR A 60 -8.51 0.04 -3.06
C TYR A 60 -9.05 1.39 -3.51
N THR A 61 -10.36 1.48 -3.66
CA THR A 61 -11.04 2.72 -4.00
C THR A 61 -12.27 2.86 -3.11
N LYS A 62 -12.42 4.06 -2.55
CA LYS A 62 -13.62 4.53 -1.91
C LYS A 62 -14.12 5.73 -2.70
N PHE A 63 -14.50 5.45 -3.94
CA PHE A 63 -15.09 6.37 -4.88
C PHE A 63 -16.33 5.67 -5.43
N LEU A 64 -17.43 6.40 -5.49
CA LEU A 64 -18.70 5.89 -5.99
C LEU A 64 -18.96 6.26 -7.45
N GLY A 65 -17.99 6.89 -8.13
CA GLY A 65 -18.16 7.29 -9.52
C GLY A 65 -17.96 6.17 -10.55
N PRO A 66 -18.27 6.46 -11.82
CA PRO A 66 -18.50 5.45 -12.85
C PRO A 66 -17.23 4.76 -13.37
N SER A 67 -16.04 5.30 -13.13
CA SER A 67 -14.80 4.70 -13.64
C SER A 67 -13.56 5.03 -12.80
N TRP A 68 -12.64 4.06 -12.75
CA TRP A 68 -11.29 4.23 -12.20
C TRP A 68 -10.24 4.10 -13.33
N PRO A 69 -9.25 5.02 -13.45
CA PRO A 69 -9.14 6.28 -12.71
C PRO A 69 -10.24 7.28 -13.11
N PRO A 70 -10.55 8.29 -12.27
CA PRO A 70 -11.46 9.37 -12.62
C PRO A 70 -10.98 10.03 -13.92
N ARG A 71 -11.89 10.23 -14.87
CA ARG A 71 -11.57 10.93 -16.12
C ARG A 71 -11.51 12.43 -15.86
N GLY A 72 -10.72 13.13 -16.68
CA GLY A 72 -10.30 14.53 -16.52
C GLY A 72 -11.39 15.56 -16.16
N ASP A 73 -12.65 15.28 -16.47
CA ASP A 73 -13.76 16.21 -16.27
C ASP A 73 -14.41 16.11 -14.88
N ASP A 74 -14.14 15.04 -14.12
CA ASP A 74 -14.58 14.86 -12.71
C ASP A 74 -13.47 15.25 -11.69
N VAL A 75 -12.43 15.94 -12.15
CA VAL A 75 -11.14 16.08 -11.45
C VAL A 75 -11.11 17.35 -10.61
N TYR A 76 -11.26 17.19 -9.29
CA TYR A 76 -10.48 18.00 -8.33
C TYR A 76 -9.04 18.08 -8.86
N PRO A 77 -8.37 19.26 -8.85
CA PRO A 77 -7.11 19.49 -9.55
C PRO A 77 -6.17 18.30 -9.42
N VAL A 78 -5.62 17.87 -10.56
CA VAL A 78 -4.77 16.66 -10.75
C VAL A 78 -4.14 16.25 -9.43
N PRO A 79 -4.45 15.05 -8.88
CA PRO A 79 -3.94 14.64 -7.59
C PRO A 79 -2.42 14.78 -7.60
N ILE A 80 -1.92 15.71 -6.77
CA ILE A 80 -0.48 15.88 -6.59
C ILE A 80 0.02 14.54 -6.09
N ILE A 81 0.74 13.81 -6.95
CA ILE A 81 1.33 12.53 -6.59
C ILE A 81 2.44 12.86 -5.58
N MET A 82 2.08 12.89 -4.30
CA MET A 82 3.05 13.07 -3.23
C MET A 82 3.87 11.79 -3.12
N THR A 83 5.15 11.92 -3.43
CA THR A 83 6.11 10.88 -3.07
C THR A 83 6.23 10.81 -1.54
N ALA A 84 6.76 9.70 -1.02
CA ALA A 84 7.03 9.58 0.42
C ALA A 84 7.98 10.68 0.92
N GLU A 85 8.88 11.18 0.06
CA GLU A 85 9.79 12.28 0.39
C GLU A 85 9.07 13.62 0.44
N SER A 86 8.20 13.90 -0.55
CA SER A 86 7.36 15.09 -0.57
C SER A 86 6.48 15.18 0.68
N LEU A 87 5.93 14.05 1.14
CA LEU A 87 5.16 13.99 2.37
C LEU A 87 6.01 14.33 3.60
N ARG A 88 7.21 13.75 3.71
CA ARG A 88 8.14 14.04 4.80
C ARG A 88 8.56 15.51 4.85
N GLN A 89 8.72 16.15 3.69
CA GLN A 89 9.05 17.56 3.60
C GLN A 89 7.87 18.46 3.99
N ALA A 90 6.64 18.11 3.58
CA ALA A 90 5.44 18.86 3.96
C ALA A 90 5.21 18.83 5.47
N SER A 91 5.36 17.67 6.11
CA SER A 91 5.20 17.54 7.57
C SER A 91 6.26 18.30 8.39
N ARG A 92 7.41 18.64 7.81
CA ARG A 92 8.45 19.45 8.50
C ARG A 92 8.19 20.94 8.42
N LYS A 93 7.40 21.40 7.44
CA LYS A 93 7.10 22.82 7.23
C LYS A 93 5.90 23.31 8.06
N SER A 94 5.18 22.40 8.70
CA SER A 94 4.00 22.72 9.52
C SER A 94 4.32 22.98 11.00
N ASP A 95 5.59 22.85 11.39
CA ASP A 95 6.05 23.00 12.78
C ASP A 95 6.84 24.31 13.05
N ASP A 96 6.92 25.21 12.05
CA ASP A 96 7.47 26.59 12.14
C ASP A 96 6.34 27.62 12.02
#